data_AF-A0A0P0WKA3-F1
#
_entry.id   AF-A0A0P0WKA3-F1
#
_cell.length_a   1.000
_cell.length_b   1.000
_cell.length_c   1.000
_cell.angle_alpha   90.00
_cell.angle_beta   90.00
_cell.angle_gamma   90.00
#
_symmetry.space_group_name_H-M   'P 1'
#
loop_
_entity.id
_entity.type
_entity.pdbx_description
1 polymer ?
#
loop_
_entity_poly.entity_id
_entity_poly.type
_entity_poly.pdbx_seq_one_letter_code
_entity_poly.pdbx_strand_id
1 'polypeptide(L)'
;RPVVVLEKLDVIPEHNLYFQVYYRFNNISLLREPMMLITGFFLLFMACIVYMRTDMSISKNSPSYLAKVQWDEVQSIIQQIQAIFNQCLAAHDKLETSLHELSRSGDVKSCKVARKTADAQFKELAKELKPLLTSLQSSSQSYQIWPKVEELVAKERELQDKLMTRHSTVVDSFEKKLRGQDVENRIAAQQQKVAALRQEVESLLEYISEI
;
A
#
# COMPACT_ATOMS: atom_id res chain seq x y z
N ARG A 1 45.48 -10.85 24.30
CA ARG A 1 46.52 -9.87 23.90
C ARG A 1 47.81 -10.32 24.58
N PRO A 2 48.88 -10.64 23.85
CA PRO A 2 50.14 -11.04 24.46
C PRO A 2 50.79 -9.84 25.16
N VAL A 3 51.41 -10.07 26.31
CA VAL A 3 52.08 -9.04 27.12
C VAL A 3 53.53 -9.47 27.28
N VAL A 4 54.46 -8.56 27.00
CA VAL A 4 55.89 -8.74 27.24
C VAL A 4 56.25 -7.92 28.46
N VAL A 5 56.76 -8.56 29.51
CA VAL A 5 57.17 -7.91 30.75
C VAL A 5 58.70 -7.91 30.80
N LEU A 6 59.29 -6.74 31.05
CA LEU A 6 60.73 -6.58 31.24
C LEU A 6 60.97 -5.99 32.63
N GLU A 7 61.83 -6.64 33.40
CA GLU A 7 62.22 -6.19 34.74
C GLU A 7 63.72 -5.90 34.75
N LYS A 8 64.10 -4.71 35.23
CA LYS A 8 65.50 -4.30 35.41
C LYS A 8 65.61 -3.48 36.69
N LEU A 9 66.59 -3.82 37.54
CA LEU A 9 66.92 -3.09 38.75
C LEU A 9 67.96 -1.99 38.46
N ASP A 10 67.99 -0.94 39.26
CA ASP A 10 68.99 0.16 39.24
C ASP A 10 69.12 0.89 37.87
N VAL A 11 68.00 1.48 37.41
CA VAL A 11 67.97 2.24 36.14
C VAL A 11 68.54 3.66 36.32
N ILE A 12 69.74 3.89 35.76
CA ILE A 12 70.36 5.21 35.63
C ILE A 12 69.99 5.95 34.31
N PRO A 13 70.10 7.29 34.24
CA PRO A 13 69.67 8.10 33.08
C PRO A 13 70.37 7.76 31.75
N GLU A 14 71.55 7.16 31.80
CA GLU A 14 72.34 6.75 30.63
C GLU A 14 71.79 5.49 29.94
N HIS A 15 70.86 4.76 30.58
CA HIS A 15 70.20 3.57 30.01
C HIS A 15 69.07 3.91 29.01
N ASN A 16 69.05 5.12 28.43
CA ASN A 16 68.03 5.53 27.48
C ASN A 16 68.29 4.93 26.08
N LEU A 17 68.09 3.61 25.98
CA LEU A 17 68.29 2.83 24.77
C LEU A 17 66.95 2.41 24.17
N TYR A 18 66.87 2.40 22.85
CA TYR A 18 65.71 1.87 22.14
C TYR A 18 65.66 0.35 22.24
N PHE A 19 64.49 -0.19 22.62
CA PHE A 19 64.20 -1.62 22.51
C PHE A 19 63.24 -1.86 21.34
N GLN A 20 63.47 -2.92 20.57
CA GLN A 20 62.66 -3.25 19.40
C GLN A 20 62.06 -4.64 19.52
N VAL A 21 60.75 -4.75 19.28
CA VAL A 21 60.01 -6.01 19.32
C VAL A 21 59.52 -6.33 17.92
N TYR A 22 59.98 -7.47 17.38
CA TYR A 22 59.50 -7.99 16.09
C TYR A 22 58.41 -9.02 16.33
N TYR A 23 57.25 -8.82 15.72
CA TYR A 23 56.14 -9.79 15.76
C TYR A 23 55.48 -9.90 14.39
N ARG A 24 54.92 -11.09 14.12
CA ARG A 24 54.12 -11.34 12.92
C ARG A 24 52.65 -11.23 13.27
N PHE A 25 51.94 -10.34 12.58
CA PHE A 25 50.52 -10.11 12.82
C PHE A 25 49.70 -10.42 11.57
N ASN A 26 48.56 -11.11 11.76
CA ASN A 26 47.67 -11.46 10.67
C ASN A 26 46.62 -10.35 10.47
N ASN A 27 46.52 -9.81 9.26
CA ASN A 27 45.59 -8.73 8.94
C ASN A 27 44.11 -9.13 9.14
N ILE A 28 43.76 -10.40 8.93
CA ILE A 28 42.39 -10.90 9.16
C ILE A 28 42.00 -10.81 10.64
N SER A 29 42.97 -10.88 11.56
CA SER A 29 42.69 -10.78 12.99
C SER A 29 42.19 -9.39 13.42
N LEU A 30 42.41 -8.34 12.62
CA LEU A 30 41.83 -7.01 12.87
C LEU A 30 40.31 -7.00 12.68
N LEU A 31 39.76 -7.86 11.83
CA LEU A 31 38.32 -7.96 11.60
C LEU A 31 37.60 -8.62 12.78
N ARG A 32 38.31 -9.30 13.68
CA ARG A 32 37.69 -10.00 14.81
C ARG A 32 36.99 -9.05 15.78
N GLU A 33 37.59 -7.90 16.08
CA GLU A 33 37.03 -6.90 16.99
C GLU A 33 35.72 -6.29 16.45
N PRO A 34 35.65 -5.78 15.19
CA PRO A 34 34.38 -5.30 14.64
C PRO A 34 33.36 -6.42 14.41
N MET A 35 33.78 -7.63 13.98
CA MET A 35 32.86 -8.77 13.80
C MET A 35 32.22 -9.21 15.13
N MET A 36 32.95 -9.12 16.25
CA MET A 36 32.40 -9.41 17.57
C MET A 36 31.27 -8.45 17.94
N LEU A 37 31.45 -7.15 17.66
CA LEU A 37 30.42 -6.13 17.90
C LEU A 37 29.20 -6.37 17.02
N ILE A 38 29.40 -6.60 15.72
CA ILE A 38 28.33 -6.92 14.76
C ILE A 38 27.54 -8.15 15.22
N THR A 39 28.25 -9.20 15.64
CA THR A 39 27.62 -10.43 16.12
C THR A 39 26.81 -10.19 17.40
N GLY A 40 27.33 -9.40 18.33
CA GLY A 40 26.62 -9.04 19.56
C GLY A 40 25.30 -8.32 19.28
N PHE A 41 25.33 -7.27 18.45
CA PHE A 41 24.11 -6.56 18.04
C PHE A 41 23.16 -7.45 17.24
N PHE A 42 23.68 -8.25 16.32
CA PHE A 42 22.89 -9.20 15.55
C PHE A 42 22.11 -10.16 16.46
N LEU A 43 22.77 -10.76 17.44
CA LEU A 43 22.12 -11.67 18.39
C LEU A 43 21.07 -10.95 19.26
N LEU A 44 21.34 -9.71 19.67
CA LEU A 44 20.37 -8.89 20.40
C LEU A 44 19.11 -8.64 19.57
N PHE A 45 19.26 -8.20 18.31
CA PHE A 45 18.11 -7.97 17.42
C PHE A 45 17.37 -9.27 17.12
N MET A 46 18.08 -10.38 16.92
CA MET A 46 17.47 -11.67 16.71
C MET A 46 16.63 -12.10 17.93
N ALA A 47 17.15 -11.90 19.14
CA ALA A 47 16.40 -12.16 20.37
C ALA A 47 15.15 -11.28 20.49
N CYS A 48 15.23 -9.98 20.16
CA CYS A 48 14.08 -9.09 20.12
C CYS A 48 13.03 -9.53 19.10
N ILE A 49 13.44 -9.96 17.90
CA ILE A 49 12.54 -10.46 16.87
C ILE A 49 11.83 -11.73 17.35
N VAL A 50 12.59 -12.69 17.90
CA VAL A 50 12.02 -13.93 18.45
C VAL A 50 11.02 -13.59 19.55
N TYR A 51 11.38 -12.72 20.50
CA TYR A 51 10.51 -12.29 21.59
C TYR A 51 9.19 -11.68 21.10
N MET A 52 9.24 -10.78 20.11
CA MET A 52 8.04 -10.15 19.53
C MET A 52 7.19 -11.12 18.71
N ARG A 53 7.79 -12.17 18.14
CA ARG A 53 7.09 -13.19 17.34
C ARG A 53 6.54 -14.33 18.18
N THR A 54 7.14 -14.63 19.32
CA THR A 54 6.60 -15.60 20.28
C THR A 54 5.41 -15.01 21.00
N ASP A 55 4.22 -15.49 20.65
CA ASP A 55 3.00 -15.18 21.39
C ASP A 55 3.04 -15.87 22.76
N MET A 56 3.43 -15.12 23.79
CA MET A 56 3.37 -15.54 25.19
C MET A 56 2.07 -15.08 25.87
N SER A 57 0.92 -15.15 25.17
CA SER A 57 -0.37 -14.91 25.80
C SER A 57 -0.74 -16.03 26.77
N ILE A 58 -0.93 -15.68 28.05
CA ILE A 58 -1.32 -16.61 29.12
C ILE A 58 -2.77 -17.08 28.97
N SER A 59 -3.66 -16.25 28.40
CA SER A 59 -5.01 -16.66 28.01
C SER A 59 -5.47 -15.94 26.74
N LYS A 60 -5.96 -16.71 25.77
CA LYS A 60 -6.51 -16.20 24.51
C LYS A 60 -7.95 -15.69 24.65
N ASN A 61 -8.44 -15.59 25.90
CA ASN A 61 -9.81 -15.23 26.25
C ASN A 61 -9.91 -13.85 26.90
N SER A 62 -8.79 -13.14 27.07
CA SER A 62 -8.85 -11.77 27.57
C SER A 62 -9.64 -10.90 26.58
N PRO A 63 -10.57 -10.05 27.05
CA PRO A 63 -11.34 -9.15 26.19
C PRO A 63 -10.47 -8.27 25.28
N SER A 64 -9.28 -7.85 25.76
CA SER A 64 -8.35 -7.04 24.97
C SER A 64 -7.65 -7.83 23.85
N TYR A 65 -7.33 -9.11 24.08
CA TYR A 65 -6.74 -9.98 23.06
C TYR A 65 -7.77 -10.31 21.97
N LEU A 66 -9.00 -10.65 22.36
CA LEU A 66 -10.08 -10.92 21.41
C LEU A 66 -10.44 -9.69 20.59
N ALA A 67 -10.49 -8.50 21.21
CA ALA A 67 -10.69 -7.26 20.48
C ALA A 67 -9.58 -7.04 19.44
N LYS A 68 -8.31 -7.26 19.81
CA LYS A 68 -7.18 -7.12 18.87
C LYS A 68 -7.30 -8.08 17.68
N VAL A 69 -7.58 -9.36 17.94
CA VAL A 69 -7.75 -10.35 16.86
C VAL A 69 -8.91 -9.98 15.94
N GLN A 70 -10.04 -9.55 16.50
CA GLN A 70 -11.18 -9.08 15.72
C GLN A 70 -10.85 -7.82 14.90
N TRP A 71 -10.05 -6.90 15.45
CA TRP A 71 -9.55 -5.73 14.73
C TRP A 71 -8.63 -6.12 13.58
N ASP A 72 -7.70 -7.07 13.79
CA ASP A 72 -6.82 -7.57 12.74
C ASP A 72 -7.62 -8.23 11.59
N GLU A 73 -8.68 -8.98 11.92
CA GLU A 73 -9.61 -9.56 10.93
C GLU A 73 -10.35 -8.47 10.14
N VAL A 74 -10.88 -7.45 10.82
CA VAL A 74 -11.55 -6.30 10.18
C VAL A 74 -10.59 -5.55 9.26
N GLN A 75 -9.35 -5.33 9.69
CA GLN A 75 -8.33 -4.64 8.89
C GLN A 75 -7.99 -5.42 7.61
N SER A 76 -7.88 -6.76 7.71
CA SER A 76 -7.70 -7.63 6.53
C SER A 76 -8.86 -7.53 5.53
N ILE A 77 -10.09 -7.47 6.02
CA ILE A 77 -11.28 -7.30 5.16
C ILE A 77 -11.26 -5.91 4.50
N ILE A 78 -10.92 -4.85 5.24
CA ILE A 78 -10.80 -3.49 4.72
C ILE A 78 -9.75 -3.41 3.62
N GLN A 79 -8.59 -4.04 3.79
CA GLN A 79 -7.54 -4.09 2.78
C GLN A 79 -8.01 -4.76 1.48
N GLN A 80 -8.78 -5.84 1.59
CA GLN A 80 -9.37 -6.49 0.42
C GLN A 80 -10.39 -5.58 -0.28
N ILE A 81 -11.23 -4.89 0.48
CA ILE A 81 -12.18 -3.90 -0.04
C ILE A 81 -11.43 -2.77 -0.78
N GLN A 82 -10.37 -2.23 -0.19
CA GLN A 82 -9.53 -1.21 -0.82
C GLN A 82 -8.89 -1.71 -2.12
N ALA A 83 -8.41 -2.95 -2.15
CA ALA A 83 -7.85 -3.56 -3.36
C ALA A 83 -8.90 -3.61 -4.49
N ILE A 84 -10.15 -3.94 -4.17
CA ILE A 84 -11.27 -3.91 -5.13
C ILE A 84 -11.52 -2.48 -5.64
N PHE A 85 -11.61 -1.48 -4.76
CA PHE A 85 -11.83 -0.10 -5.18
C PHE A 85 -10.69 0.47 -6.04
N ASN A 86 -9.43 0.10 -5.73
CA ASN A 86 -8.29 0.47 -6.57
C ASN A 86 -8.39 -0.16 -7.96
N GLN A 87 -8.91 -1.38 -8.09
CA GLN A 87 -9.20 -1.99 -9.39
C GLN A 87 -10.33 -1.27 -10.13
N CYS A 88 -11.37 -0.79 -9.41
CA CYS A 88 -12.42 0.04 -10.00
C CYS A 88 -11.86 1.37 -10.56
N LEU A 89 -11.04 2.08 -9.78
CA LEU A 89 -10.38 3.31 -10.22
C LEU A 89 -9.49 3.07 -11.44
N ALA A 90 -8.74 1.96 -11.47
CA ALA A 90 -7.94 1.60 -12.64
C ALA A 90 -8.81 1.30 -13.88
N ALA A 91 -10.01 0.74 -13.71
CA ALA A 91 -10.97 0.56 -14.80
C ALA A 91 -11.56 1.91 -15.27
N HIS A 92 -11.78 2.87 -14.36
CA HIS A 92 -12.17 4.25 -14.71
C HIS A 92 -11.11 4.94 -15.57
N ASP A 93 -9.83 4.83 -15.20
CA ASP A 93 -8.73 5.42 -15.98
C ASP A 93 -8.63 4.82 -17.39
N LYS A 94 -8.88 3.52 -17.55
CA LYS A 94 -8.93 2.86 -18.86
C LYS A 94 -10.09 3.40 -19.71
N LEU A 95 -11.25 3.66 -19.11
CA LEU A 95 -12.39 4.25 -19.81
C LEU A 95 -12.08 5.68 -20.28
N GLU A 96 -11.53 6.52 -19.41
CA GLU A 96 -11.11 7.89 -19.79
C GLU A 96 -10.06 7.87 -20.91
N THR A 97 -9.07 6.98 -20.81
CA THR A 97 -8.05 6.80 -21.86
C THR A 97 -8.69 6.40 -23.19
N SER A 98 -9.69 5.50 -23.17
CA SER A 98 -10.39 5.08 -24.38
C SER A 98 -11.23 6.21 -25.01
N LEU A 99 -11.73 7.15 -24.21
CA LEU A 99 -12.41 8.35 -24.70
C LEU A 99 -11.44 9.35 -25.32
N HIS A 100 -10.26 9.53 -24.71
CA HIS A 100 -9.20 10.34 -25.28
C HIS A 100 -8.71 9.76 -26.62
N GLU A 101 -8.52 8.44 -26.70
CA GLU A 101 -8.15 7.76 -27.94
C GLU A 101 -9.25 7.80 -28.99
N LEU A 102 -10.53 7.78 -28.60
CA LEU A 102 -11.65 8.00 -29.54
C LEU A 102 -11.57 9.40 -30.16
N SER A 103 -11.28 10.44 -29.37
CA SER A 103 -11.10 11.80 -29.90
C SER A 103 -9.94 11.91 -30.89
N ARG A 104 -8.89 11.10 -30.71
CA ARG A 104 -7.70 11.10 -31.57
C ARG A 104 -7.85 10.26 -32.84
N SER A 105 -8.42 9.06 -32.71
CA SER A 105 -8.47 8.05 -33.78
C SER A 105 -9.82 7.98 -34.50
N GLY A 106 -10.90 8.44 -33.87
CA GLY A 106 -12.27 8.27 -34.34
C GLY A 106 -12.79 6.82 -34.25
N ASP A 107 -12.06 5.88 -33.63
CA ASP A 107 -12.46 4.48 -33.56
C ASP A 107 -13.54 4.21 -32.49
N VAL A 108 -14.79 4.38 -32.91
CA VAL A 108 -15.97 4.10 -32.07
C VAL A 108 -16.07 2.62 -31.67
N LYS A 109 -15.59 1.69 -32.50
CA LYS A 109 -15.74 0.24 -32.22
C LYS A 109 -14.87 -0.15 -31.03
N SER A 110 -13.60 0.25 -31.03
CA SER A 110 -12.67 0.01 -29.92
C SER A 110 -13.16 0.64 -28.62
N CYS A 111 -13.72 1.85 -28.70
CA CYS A 111 -14.29 2.55 -27.55
C CYS A 111 -15.55 1.84 -26.97
N LYS A 112 -16.41 1.27 -27.83
CA LYS A 112 -17.56 0.44 -27.39
C LYS A 112 -17.11 -0.88 -26.75
N VAL A 113 -16.04 -1.50 -27.25
CA VAL A 113 -15.46 -2.72 -26.64
C VAL A 113 -14.90 -2.40 -25.27
N ALA A 114 -14.09 -1.35 -25.12
CA ALA A 114 -13.53 -0.92 -23.85
C ALA A 114 -14.62 -0.70 -22.79
N ARG A 115 -15.74 -0.06 -23.17
CA ARG A 115 -16.91 0.10 -22.30
C ARG A 115 -17.51 -1.22 -21.84
N LYS A 116 -17.72 -2.17 -22.75
CA LYS A 116 -18.28 -3.48 -22.40
C LYS A 116 -17.35 -4.26 -21.48
N THR A 117 -16.03 -4.17 -21.71
CA THR A 117 -15.03 -4.79 -20.85
C THR A 117 -15.06 -4.19 -19.44
N ALA A 118 -15.12 -2.87 -19.31
CA ALA A 118 -15.23 -2.21 -18.01
C ALA A 118 -16.54 -2.55 -17.29
N ASP A 119 -17.69 -2.57 -17.99
CA ASP A 119 -18.98 -2.98 -17.43
C ASP A 119 -18.95 -4.41 -16.87
N ALA A 120 -18.30 -5.33 -17.59
CA ALA A 120 -18.10 -6.70 -17.11
C ALA A 120 -17.19 -6.73 -15.87
N GLN A 121 -16.10 -5.95 -15.86
CA GLN A 121 -15.20 -5.84 -14.71
C GLN A 121 -15.91 -5.30 -13.47
N PHE A 122 -16.69 -4.22 -13.58
CA PHE A 122 -17.45 -3.67 -12.45
C PHE A 122 -18.47 -4.68 -11.89
N LYS A 123 -19.10 -5.47 -12.75
CA LYS A 123 -20.03 -6.53 -12.32
C LYS A 123 -19.33 -7.64 -11.56
N GLU A 124 -18.14 -8.05 -11.97
CA GLU A 124 -17.35 -9.05 -11.24
C GLU A 124 -16.84 -8.48 -9.90
N LEU A 125 -16.28 -7.28 -9.90
CA LEU A 125 -15.83 -6.59 -8.68
C LEU A 125 -16.97 -6.37 -7.68
N ALA A 126 -18.18 -6.05 -8.15
CA ALA A 126 -19.36 -5.94 -7.29
C ALA A 126 -19.78 -7.28 -6.66
N LYS A 127 -19.56 -8.41 -7.35
CA LYS A 127 -19.82 -9.75 -6.78
C LYS A 127 -18.79 -10.09 -5.71
N GLU A 128 -17.52 -9.75 -5.91
CA GLU A 128 -16.43 -9.96 -4.94
C GLU A 128 -16.58 -9.05 -3.71
N LEU A 129 -17.06 -7.82 -3.89
CA LEU A 129 -17.27 -6.86 -2.81
C LEU A 129 -18.40 -7.27 -1.86
N LYS A 130 -19.48 -7.85 -2.39
CA LYS A 130 -20.68 -8.21 -1.61
C LYS A 130 -20.41 -9.08 -0.37
N PRO A 131 -19.68 -10.23 -0.45
CA PRO A 131 -19.37 -11.03 0.73
C PRO A 131 -18.48 -10.30 1.73
N LEU A 132 -17.53 -9.47 1.27
CA LEU A 132 -16.66 -8.68 2.15
C LEU A 132 -17.45 -7.66 2.96
N LEU A 133 -18.42 -6.98 2.33
CA LEU A 133 -19.31 -6.04 3.02
C LEU A 133 -20.17 -6.76 4.07
N THR A 134 -20.73 -7.93 3.76
CA THR A 134 -21.50 -8.71 4.74
C THR A 134 -20.62 -9.16 5.92
N SER A 135 -19.39 -9.60 5.65
CA SER A 135 -18.42 -9.97 6.69
C SER A 135 -18.07 -8.78 7.58
N LEU A 136 -17.79 -7.62 6.99
CA LEU A 136 -17.46 -6.40 7.71
C LEU A 136 -18.63 -5.93 8.59
N GLN A 137 -19.86 -5.95 8.06
CA GLN A 137 -21.07 -5.56 8.79
C GLN A 137 -21.34 -6.48 9.99
N SER A 138 -21.03 -7.77 9.87
CA SER A 138 -21.24 -8.74 10.95
C SER A 138 -20.23 -8.62 12.09
N SER A 139 -19.10 -7.94 11.87
CA SER A 139 -18.07 -7.74 12.88
C SER A 139 -18.44 -6.61 13.85
N SER A 140 -18.40 -6.88 15.15
CA SER A 140 -18.75 -5.90 16.18
C SER A 140 -17.76 -4.72 16.26
N GLN A 141 -16.54 -4.87 15.76
CA GLN A 141 -15.51 -3.81 15.78
C GLN A 141 -15.65 -2.84 14.59
N SER A 142 -16.46 -3.14 13.58
CA SER A 142 -16.57 -2.30 12.37
C SER A 142 -17.44 -1.05 12.54
N TYR A 143 -18.06 -0.84 13.71
CA TYR A 143 -19.07 0.21 13.94
C TYR A 143 -18.64 1.62 13.49
N GLN A 144 -17.36 1.97 13.69
CA GLN A 144 -16.84 3.30 13.33
C GLN A 144 -16.50 3.42 11.83
N ILE A 145 -16.14 2.31 11.18
CA ILE A 145 -15.63 2.26 9.81
C ILE A 145 -16.76 1.96 8.81
N TRP A 146 -17.73 1.16 9.23
CA TRP A 146 -18.84 0.71 8.40
C TRP A 146 -19.59 1.85 7.69
N PRO A 147 -19.98 2.96 8.36
CA PRO A 147 -20.68 4.06 7.69
C PRO A 147 -19.84 4.70 6.56
N LYS A 148 -18.51 4.73 6.73
CA LYS A 148 -17.58 5.29 5.73
C LYS A 148 -17.38 4.36 4.56
N VAL A 149 -17.33 3.06 4.81
CA VAL A 149 -17.32 2.05 3.74
C VAL A 149 -18.64 2.07 2.96
N GLU A 150 -19.78 2.20 3.63
CA GLU A 150 -21.09 2.32 2.98
C GLU A 150 -21.18 3.59 2.11
N GLU A 151 -20.69 4.71 2.62
CA GLU A 151 -20.58 5.97 1.87
C GLU A 151 -19.67 5.80 0.64
N LEU A 152 -18.50 5.17 0.80
CA LEU A 152 -17.58 4.88 -0.29
C LEU A 152 -18.21 4.00 -1.38
N VAL A 153 -18.93 2.93 -1.00
CA VAL A 153 -19.65 2.05 -1.93
C VAL A 153 -20.72 2.81 -2.71
N ALA A 154 -21.47 3.70 -2.04
CA ALA A 154 -22.50 4.50 -2.68
C ALA A 154 -21.90 5.50 -3.67
N LYS A 155 -20.82 6.18 -3.29
CA LYS A 155 -20.12 7.17 -4.14
C LYS A 155 -19.46 6.53 -5.35
N GLU A 156 -18.82 5.38 -5.17
CA GLU A 156 -18.24 4.61 -6.28
C GLU A 156 -19.31 4.18 -7.28
N ARG A 157 -20.49 3.73 -6.80
CA ARG A 157 -21.59 3.37 -7.70
C ARG A 157 -22.12 4.57 -8.46
N GLU A 158 -22.26 5.73 -7.81
CA GLU A 158 -22.63 6.97 -8.50
C GLU A 158 -21.59 7.35 -9.56
N LEU A 159 -20.30 7.22 -9.24
CA LEU A 159 -19.19 7.48 -10.17
C LEU A 159 -19.26 6.58 -11.40
N GLN A 160 -19.43 5.27 -11.23
CA GLN A 160 -19.59 4.31 -12.32
C GLN A 160 -20.76 4.68 -13.24
N ASP A 161 -21.93 5.00 -12.67
CA ASP A 161 -23.12 5.38 -13.43
C ASP A 161 -22.90 6.67 -14.25
N LYS A 162 -22.29 7.69 -13.65
CA LYS A 162 -21.99 8.97 -14.33
C LYS A 162 -20.93 8.80 -15.41
N LEU A 163 -19.89 8.01 -15.16
CA LEU A 163 -18.84 7.72 -16.13
C LEU A 163 -19.41 6.97 -17.34
N MET A 164 -20.24 5.94 -17.11
CA MET A 164 -20.89 5.17 -18.19
C MET A 164 -21.86 6.02 -19.01
N THR A 165 -22.55 6.98 -18.37
CA THR A 165 -23.40 7.96 -19.05
C THR A 165 -22.59 8.91 -19.93
N ARG A 166 -21.45 9.42 -19.42
CA ARG A 166 -20.53 10.27 -20.19
C ARG A 166 -19.97 9.51 -21.39
N HIS A 167 -19.52 8.28 -21.18
CA HIS A 167 -19.01 7.41 -22.25
C HIS A 167 -20.05 7.19 -23.35
N SER A 168 -21.32 6.96 -22.96
CA SER A 168 -22.44 6.84 -23.91
C SER A 168 -22.62 8.11 -24.74
N THR A 169 -22.60 9.26 -24.06
CA THR A 169 -22.85 10.57 -24.66
C THR A 169 -21.76 10.94 -25.66
N VAL A 170 -20.49 10.69 -25.32
CA VAL A 170 -19.36 10.90 -26.23
C VAL A 170 -19.50 10.00 -27.45
N VAL A 171 -19.67 8.69 -27.25
CA VAL A 171 -19.79 7.72 -28.35
C VAL A 171 -20.93 8.07 -29.32
N ASP A 172 -22.13 8.37 -28.79
CA ASP A 172 -23.29 8.77 -29.61
C ASP A 172 -23.02 10.08 -30.40
N SER A 173 -22.27 11.00 -29.80
CA SER A 173 -21.92 12.27 -30.46
C SER A 173 -20.95 12.08 -31.63
N PHE A 174 -19.99 11.15 -31.50
CA PHE A 174 -19.09 10.76 -32.58
C PHE A 174 -19.82 9.99 -33.68
N GLU A 175 -20.78 9.11 -33.34
CA GLU A 175 -21.61 8.43 -34.34
C GLU A 175 -22.48 9.40 -35.14
N LYS A 176 -22.97 10.46 -34.49
CA LYS A 176 -23.74 11.54 -35.12
C LYS A 176 -22.88 12.58 -35.85
N LYS A 177 -21.55 12.43 -35.86
CA LYS A 177 -20.59 13.37 -36.46
C LYS A 177 -20.78 14.82 -36.00
N LEU A 178 -21.12 15.01 -34.72
CA LEU A 178 -21.23 16.34 -34.13
C LEU A 178 -19.85 17.03 -34.11
N ARG A 179 -19.84 18.37 -34.19
CA ARG A 179 -18.58 19.13 -34.06
C ARG A 179 -18.00 18.92 -32.67
N GLY A 180 -16.66 18.82 -32.58
CA GLY A 180 -15.96 18.59 -31.31
C GLY A 180 -16.34 19.57 -30.20
N GLN A 181 -16.53 20.85 -30.55
CA GLN A 181 -16.94 21.89 -29.61
C GLN A 181 -18.36 21.66 -29.03
N ASP A 182 -19.29 21.12 -29.83
CA ASP A 182 -20.63 20.78 -29.36
C ASP A 182 -20.61 19.54 -28.46
N VAL A 183 -19.69 18.59 -28.71
CA VAL A 183 -19.47 17.43 -27.85
C VAL A 183 -18.89 17.87 -26.52
N GLU A 184 -17.85 18.70 -26.52
CA GLU A 184 -17.21 19.25 -25.31
C GLU A 184 -18.20 20.01 -24.44
N ASN A 185 -19.03 20.88 -25.02
CA ASN A 185 -20.05 21.64 -24.28
C ASN A 185 -21.09 20.72 -23.62
N ARG A 186 -21.45 19.61 -24.26
CA ARG A 186 -22.41 18.62 -23.72
C ARG A 186 -21.84 17.78 -22.60
N ILE A 187 -20.53 17.50 -22.63
CA ILE A 187 -19.88 16.65 -21.63
C ILE A 187 -19.21 17.43 -20.50
N ALA A 188 -19.01 18.75 -20.63
CA ALA A 188 -18.31 19.57 -19.64
C ALA A 188 -18.90 19.42 -18.23
N ALA A 189 -20.22 19.55 -18.09
CA ALA A 189 -20.90 19.38 -16.78
C ALA A 189 -20.79 17.93 -16.25
N GLN A 190 -20.82 16.94 -17.14
CA GLN A 190 -20.66 15.53 -16.76
C GLN A 190 -19.24 15.24 -16.31
N GLN A 191 -18.23 15.78 -17.01
CA GLN A 191 -16.82 15.65 -16.69
C GLN A 191 -16.48 16.29 -15.35
N GLN A 192 -16.99 17.50 -15.08
CA GLN A 192 -16.79 18.14 -13.78
C GLN A 192 -17.40 17.32 -12.64
N LYS A 193 -18.60 16.77 -12.85
CA LYS A 193 -19.24 15.92 -11.83
C LYS A 193 -18.50 14.60 -11.61
N VAL A 194 -18.00 13.97 -12.67
CA VAL A 194 -17.17 12.75 -12.58
C VAL A 194 -15.86 13.04 -11.84
N ALA A 195 -15.21 14.16 -12.13
CA ALA A 195 -13.97 14.55 -11.44
C ALA A 195 -14.19 14.80 -9.94
N ALA A 196 -15.27 15.50 -9.57
CA ALA A 196 -15.62 15.73 -8.17
C ALA A 196 -15.91 14.42 -7.42
N LEU A 197 -16.73 13.54 -8.02
CA LEU A 197 -17.04 12.23 -7.43
C LEU A 197 -15.79 11.35 -7.27
N ARG A 198 -14.87 11.39 -8.24
CA ARG A 198 -13.60 10.67 -8.15
C ARG A 198 -12.75 11.16 -6.98
N GLN A 199 -12.63 12.47 -6.82
CA GLN A 199 -11.89 13.04 -5.69
C GLN A 199 -12.53 12.68 -4.34
N GLU A 200 -13.86 12.66 -4.25
CA GLU A 200 -14.56 12.21 -3.05
C GLU A 200 -14.26 10.74 -2.73
N VAL A 201 -14.32 9.85 -3.74
CA VAL A 201 -13.98 8.42 -3.60
C VAL A 201 -12.53 8.23 -3.15
N GLU A 202 -11.58 8.92 -3.76
CA GLU A 202 -10.15 8.85 -3.39
C GLU A 202 -9.92 9.35 -1.95
N SER A 203 -10.57 10.45 -1.56
CA SER A 203 -10.46 10.98 -0.19
C SER A 203 -11.04 10.05 0.87
N LEU A 204 -12.17 9.39 0.58
CA LEU A 204 -12.76 8.39 1.46
C LEU A 204 -11.88 7.15 1.57
N LEU A 205 -11.26 6.73 0.47
CA LEU A 205 -10.36 5.59 0.45
C LEU A 205 -9.08 5.84 1.24
N GLU A 206 -8.51 7.06 1.14
CA GLU A 206 -7.38 7.52 1.94
C GLU A 206 -7.75 7.54 3.43
N TYR A 207 -8.89 8.13 3.78
CA TYR A 207 -9.39 8.13 5.15
C TYR A 207 -9.55 6.72 5.73
N ILE A 208 -10.10 5.78 4.97
CA ILE A 208 -10.25 4.37 5.41
C ILE A 208 -8.88 3.67 5.54
N SER A 209 -7.85 4.13 4.82
CA SER A 209 -6.49 3.58 4.91
C SER A 209 -5.70 4.03 6.13
N GLU A 210 -6.08 5.18 6.71
CA GLU A 210 -5.45 5.73 7.91
C GLU A 210 -6.00 5.14 9.21
N ILE A 211 -7.12 4.41 9.14
CA ILE A 211 -7.77 3.73 10.27
C ILE A 211 -7.19 2.31 10.44
#